data_AF-A0A1X1BQH8-F1
#
_entry.id   AF-A0A1X1BQH8-F1
#
_cell.length_a   1.000
_cell.length_b   1.000
_cell.length_c   1.000
_cell.angle_alpha   90.00
_cell.angle_beta   90.00
_cell.angle_gamma   90.00
#
_symmetry.space_group_name_H-M   'P 1'
#
loop_
_entity.id
_entity.type
_entity.pdbx_description
1 polymer ?
#
loop_
_entity_poly.entity_id
_entity_poly.type
_entity_poly.pdbx_seq_one_letter_code
_entity_poly.pdbx_strand_id
1 'polypeptide(L)'
;MVGRAGRKVCDKEAYAYIYTESRKVDFYKAFLFSPFPAESSFHERLIDSLNSEIASGTVANLPQALNYLKNTFFYRRLQRNPQYYLNTEFLTGCTVESTTEELAASVVCRSLQRLEEIGCISTACGELALFEEDKILVPSIIGTLASQYYICCQTMTHFTDALCQNTYCNSIFKILWILSNAKEFSEVPLRHNEDIYNMHLSSTAMMPIPASEASNPHAKTFLLLQTRLFDLDVPIFDYNNDLKSVLDQLPRICQALIDLIACYRNFKNIKYAMMLYKHLTVGGNLLEQRCSLDDAAVMTVKVVDIRLSRPLRGIAMSERDGWYSYDVTGVNEVDVVVCVSNVSTNDARYITLGGQRSDVLYGFKKITTSGNYSFRYVIQLRFNYAQSETWLFTWARSDQGDFNLMHVVHV
;
A
#
# COMPACT_ATOMS: atom_id res chain seq x y z
N MET A 1 1.44 -8.71 -32.82
CA MET A 1 0.71 -8.06 -33.94
C MET A 1 0.59 -8.99 -35.15
N VAL A 2 1.70 -9.57 -35.66
CA VAL A 2 1.68 -10.48 -36.83
C VAL A 2 0.69 -11.64 -36.69
N GLY A 3 0.61 -12.29 -35.53
CA GLY A 3 -0.34 -13.39 -35.30
C GLY A 3 -1.84 -13.01 -35.33
N ARG A 4 -2.18 -11.71 -35.46
CA ARG A 4 -3.56 -11.25 -35.69
C ARG A 4 -3.92 -11.22 -37.18
N ALA A 5 -2.96 -11.43 -38.08
CA ALA A 5 -3.20 -11.47 -39.52
C ALA A 5 -3.77 -12.83 -39.93
N GLY A 6 -4.86 -12.80 -40.70
CA GLY A 6 -5.51 -13.99 -41.25
C GLY A 6 -6.47 -14.70 -40.30
N ARG A 7 -7.56 -15.23 -40.85
CA ARG A 7 -8.52 -16.09 -40.15
C ARG A 7 -8.33 -17.52 -40.63
N LYS A 8 -7.91 -18.41 -39.72
CA LYS A 8 -7.54 -19.82 -40.01
C LYS A 8 -8.55 -20.60 -40.87
N VAL A 9 -9.84 -20.27 -40.80
CA VAL A 9 -10.91 -20.99 -41.50
C VAL A 9 -11.34 -20.31 -42.81
N CYS A 10 -11.13 -18.99 -42.94
CA CYS A 10 -11.68 -18.21 -44.06
C CYS A 10 -10.64 -17.85 -45.10
N ASP A 11 -9.42 -17.54 -44.67
CA ASP A 11 -8.41 -16.94 -45.51
C ASP A 11 -7.34 -17.99 -45.87
N LYS A 12 -7.03 -18.13 -47.17
CA LYS A 12 -6.00 -19.07 -47.66
C LYS A 12 -4.57 -18.59 -47.37
N GLU A 13 -4.38 -17.28 -47.35
CA GLU A 13 -3.11 -16.61 -47.12
C GLU A 13 -3.33 -15.39 -46.25
N ALA A 14 -2.29 -14.99 -45.51
CA ALA A 14 -2.31 -13.82 -44.65
C ALA A 14 -1.02 -13.02 -44.83
N TYR A 15 -1.18 -11.72 -44.99
CA TYR A 15 -0.06 -10.80 -45.20
C TYR A 15 0.06 -9.86 -44.01
N ALA A 16 1.28 -9.62 -43.55
CA ALA A 16 1.59 -8.64 -42.52
C ALA A 16 2.75 -7.75 -42.98
N TYR A 17 2.48 -6.45 -43.11
CA TYR A 17 3.50 -5.46 -43.48
C TYR A 17 4.02 -4.79 -42.21
N ILE A 18 5.34 -4.82 -42.03
CA ILE A 18 6.01 -4.21 -40.88
C ILE A 18 6.81 -3.01 -41.37
N TYR A 19 6.34 -1.82 -41.00
CA TYR A 19 7.07 -0.57 -41.24
C TYR A 19 7.97 -0.28 -40.03
N THR A 20 9.27 -0.15 -40.26
CA THR A 20 10.28 0.06 -39.22
C THR A 20 11.44 0.87 -39.77
N GLU A 21 12.31 1.37 -38.89
CA GLU A 21 13.55 2.02 -39.27
C GLU A 21 14.49 1.03 -39.98
N SER A 22 15.22 1.50 -41.00
CA SER A 22 16.11 0.65 -41.81
C SER A 22 17.08 -0.17 -40.97
N ARG A 23 17.62 0.38 -39.87
CA ARG A 23 18.54 -0.32 -38.95
C ARG A 23 17.94 -1.51 -38.21
N LYS A 24 16.60 -1.58 -38.08
CA LYS A 24 15.89 -2.66 -37.38
C LYS A 24 15.36 -3.73 -38.32
N VAL A 25 15.45 -3.53 -39.64
CA VAL A 25 14.90 -4.48 -40.62
C VAL A 25 15.51 -5.86 -40.46
N ASP A 26 16.84 -5.95 -40.35
CA ASP A 26 17.52 -7.25 -40.23
C ASP A 26 17.27 -7.91 -38.88
N PHE A 27 17.16 -7.11 -37.81
CA PHE A 27 16.74 -7.58 -36.49
C PHE A 27 15.37 -8.26 -36.56
N TYR A 28 14.36 -7.60 -37.14
CA TYR A 28 13.02 -8.18 -37.26
C TYR A 28 13.00 -9.40 -38.20
N LYS A 29 13.74 -9.37 -39.32
CA LYS A 29 13.87 -10.54 -40.21
C LYS A 29 14.42 -11.75 -39.45
N ALA A 30 15.50 -11.58 -38.68
CA ALA A 30 16.09 -12.68 -37.93
C ALA A 30 15.09 -13.33 -36.96
N PHE A 31 14.34 -12.54 -36.20
CA PHE A 31 13.42 -13.05 -35.16
C PHE A 31 12.01 -13.40 -35.64
N LEU A 32 11.66 -13.10 -36.88
CA LEU A 32 10.42 -13.60 -37.50
C LEU A 32 10.58 -15.04 -38.01
N PHE A 33 11.79 -15.41 -38.44
CA PHE A 33 12.08 -16.74 -38.99
C PHE A 33 12.83 -17.65 -38.01
N SER A 34 13.43 -17.10 -36.97
CA SER A 34 14.02 -17.86 -35.85
C SER A 34 13.39 -17.46 -34.51
N PRO A 35 13.21 -18.40 -33.58
CA PRO A 35 12.62 -18.09 -32.29
C PRO A 35 13.54 -17.17 -31.48
N PHE A 36 12.94 -16.20 -30.78
CA PHE A 36 13.67 -15.26 -29.93
C PHE A 36 14.27 -15.97 -28.70
N PRO A 37 15.57 -15.78 -28.39
CA PRO A 37 16.17 -16.37 -27.20
C PRO A 37 15.59 -15.71 -25.94
N ALA A 38 14.83 -16.49 -25.16
CA ALA A 38 14.27 -16.02 -23.90
C ALA A 38 15.31 -16.12 -22.77
N GLU A 39 15.63 -14.98 -22.16
CA GLU A 39 16.43 -14.83 -20.94
C GLU A 39 15.55 -14.45 -19.75
N SER A 40 16.08 -14.55 -18.53
CA SER A 40 15.32 -14.30 -17.29
C SER A 40 15.65 -12.95 -16.67
N SER A 41 14.65 -12.09 -16.48
CA SER A 41 14.75 -10.86 -15.68
C SER A 41 14.46 -11.07 -14.19
N PHE A 42 14.38 -12.32 -13.71
CA PHE A 42 14.02 -12.60 -12.31
C PHE A 42 14.98 -11.97 -11.30
N HIS A 43 16.25 -11.78 -11.66
CA HIS A 43 17.25 -11.11 -10.83
C HIS A 43 16.84 -9.68 -10.42
N GLU A 44 16.04 -8.98 -11.23
CA GLU A 44 15.52 -7.64 -10.91
C GLU A 44 14.46 -7.65 -9.78
N ARG A 45 13.78 -8.79 -9.59
CA ARG A 45 12.69 -8.98 -8.60
C ARG A 45 13.05 -10.00 -7.52
N LEU A 46 14.30 -10.44 -7.48
CA LEU A 46 14.76 -11.50 -6.59
C LEU A 46 14.64 -11.09 -5.12
N ILE A 47 14.95 -9.84 -4.79
CA ILE A 47 14.87 -9.30 -3.44
C ILE A 47 13.44 -9.42 -2.89
N ASP A 48 12.45 -8.93 -3.65
CA ASP A 48 11.03 -8.98 -3.25
C ASP A 48 10.54 -10.43 -3.12
N SER A 49 10.92 -11.28 -4.07
CA SER A 49 10.53 -12.69 -4.09
C SER A 49 11.12 -13.45 -2.90
N LEU A 50 12.41 -13.24 -2.62
CA LEU A 50 13.10 -13.88 -1.51
C LEU A 50 12.55 -13.41 -0.16
N ASN A 51 12.25 -12.12 0.00
CA ASN A 51 11.55 -11.61 1.18
C ASN A 51 10.20 -12.28 1.38
N SER A 52 9.42 -12.49 0.32
CA SER A 52 8.13 -13.16 0.41
C SER A 52 8.25 -14.61 0.89
N GLU A 53 9.24 -15.35 0.39
CA GLU A 53 9.50 -16.73 0.82
C GLU A 53 10.05 -16.84 2.25
N ILE A 54 10.82 -15.85 2.70
CA ILE A 54 11.26 -15.77 4.09
C ILE A 54 10.07 -15.43 5.00
N ALA A 55 9.23 -14.46 4.62
CA ALA A 55 8.05 -14.07 5.36
C ALA A 55 6.98 -15.19 5.42
N SER A 56 6.90 -16.05 4.40
CA SER A 56 6.01 -17.21 4.38
C SER A 56 6.56 -18.40 5.18
N GLY A 57 7.84 -18.38 5.55
CA GLY A 57 8.52 -19.47 6.23
C GLY A 57 9.01 -20.60 5.31
N THR A 58 8.92 -20.43 4.00
CA THR A 58 9.41 -21.42 3.01
C THR A 58 10.94 -21.44 2.94
N VAL A 59 11.56 -20.27 3.14
CA VAL A 59 13.02 -20.11 3.19
C VAL A 59 13.42 -19.60 4.57
N ALA A 60 14.03 -20.49 5.36
CA ALA A 60 14.45 -20.20 6.74
C ALA A 60 15.97 -20.07 6.89
N ASN A 61 16.77 -20.53 5.93
CA ASN A 61 18.23 -20.48 5.98
C ASN A 61 18.86 -20.36 4.58
N LEU A 62 20.18 -20.11 4.54
CA LEU A 62 20.93 -19.92 3.30
C LEU A 62 20.86 -21.13 2.34
N PRO A 63 21.01 -22.39 2.80
CA PRO A 63 20.85 -23.55 1.92
C PRO A 63 19.48 -23.63 1.25
N GLN A 64 18.40 -23.31 1.97
CA GLN A 64 17.05 -23.27 1.41
C GLN A 64 16.88 -22.15 0.39
N ALA A 65 17.50 -20.97 0.62
CA ALA A 65 17.49 -19.87 -0.34
C ALA A 65 18.21 -20.25 -1.65
N LEU A 66 19.33 -20.99 -1.56
CA LEU A 66 20.02 -21.53 -2.74
C LEU A 66 19.17 -22.55 -3.47
N ASN A 67 18.51 -23.46 -2.75
CA ASN A 67 17.61 -24.43 -3.36
C ASN A 67 16.41 -23.76 -4.05
N TYR A 68 15.86 -22.70 -3.44
CA TYR A 68 14.83 -21.86 -4.07
C TYR A 68 15.31 -21.31 -5.41
N LEU A 69 16.50 -20.68 -5.45
CA LEU A 69 17.06 -20.15 -6.69
C LEU A 69 17.26 -21.25 -7.75
N LYS A 70 17.75 -22.44 -7.36
CA LYS A 70 17.96 -23.60 -8.25
C LYS A 70 16.68 -24.03 -8.97
N ASN A 71 15.51 -23.83 -8.36
CA ASN A 71 14.22 -24.18 -8.95
C ASN A 71 13.66 -23.14 -9.94
N THR A 72 14.38 -22.05 -10.19
CA THR A 72 13.91 -20.97 -11.07
C THR A 72 14.37 -21.13 -12.53
N PHE A 73 13.64 -20.50 -13.46
CA PHE A 73 14.10 -20.37 -14.84
C PHE A 73 15.41 -19.57 -14.96
N PHE A 74 15.64 -18.62 -14.04
CA PHE A 74 16.88 -17.87 -13.96
C PHE A 74 18.10 -18.77 -13.78
N TYR A 75 18.07 -19.71 -12.84
CA TYR A 75 19.19 -20.62 -12.63
C TYR A 75 19.49 -21.49 -13.86
N ARG A 76 18.45 -21.95 -14.56
CA ARG A 76 18.62 -22.68 -15.84
C ARG A 76 19.27 -21.83 -16.93
N ARG A 77 18.97 -20.53 -16.98
CA ARG A 77 19.60 -19.60 -17.93
C ARG A 77 21.02 -19.23 -17.51
N LEU A 78 21.28 -19.06 -16.22
CA LEU A 78 22.60 -18.82 -15.67
C LEU A 78 23.59 -19.93 -16.05
N GLN A 79 23.14 -21.20 -16.06
CA GLN A 79 23.94 -22.33 -16.52
C GLN A 79 24.26 -22.31 -18.01
N ARG A 80 23.33 -21.83 -18.85
CA ARG A 80 23.46 -21.87 -20.32
C ARG A 80 24.16 -20.65 -20.90
N ASN A 81 23.96 -19.48 -20.31
CA ASN A 81 24.47 -18.20 -20.79
C ASN A 81 24.88 -17.29 -19.62
N PRO A 82 25.92 -17.66 -18.84
CA PRO A 82 26.33 -16.88 -17.67
C PRO A 82 26.78 -15.46 -18.05
N GLN A 83 27.40 -15.29 -19.23
CA GLN A 83 27.92 -14.00 -19.72
C GLN A 83 26.85 -12.91 -19.81
N TYR A 84 25.59 -13.28 -20.07
CA TYR A 84 24.48 -12.34 -20.09
C TYR A 84 24.25 -11.67 -18.73
N TYR A 85 24.54 -12.37 -17.63
CA TYR A 85 24.24 -11.93 -16.27
C TYR A 85 25.45 -11.33 -15.53
N LEU A 86 26.68 -11.49 -16.04
CA LEU A 86 27.90 -11.05 -15.33
C LEU A 86 27.97 -9.53 -15.08
N ASN A 87 27.28 -8.72 -15.89
CA ASN A 87 27.22 -7.26 -15.72
C ASN A 87 26.16 -6.80 -14.70
N THR A 88 25.47 -7.73 -14.04
CA THR A 88 24.47 -7.40 -13.02
C THR A 88 25.13 -7.07 -11.67
N GLU A 89 24.48 -6.19 -10.89
CA GLU A 89 24.96 -5.77 -9.57
C GLU A 89 25.21 -6.96 -8.62
N PHE A 90 24.42 -8.02 -8.75
CA PHE A 90 24.52 -9.23 -7.93
C PHE A 90 25.75 -10.10 -8.25
N LEU A 91 26.45 -9.85 -9.36
CA LEU A 91 27.59 -10.66 -9.82
C LEU A 91 28.88 -9.85 -9.97
N THR A 92 28.94 -8.60 -9.48
CA THR A 92 30.17 -7.79 -9.52
C THR A 92 31.34 -8.49 -8.81
N GLY A 93 32.38 -8.86 -9.55
CA GLY A 93 33.54 -9.60 -9.02
C GLY A 93 33.55 -11.09 -9.35
N CYS A 94 32.48 -11.64 -9.91
CA CYS A 94 32.51 -12.96 -10.54
C CYS A 94 33.08 -12.86 -11.96
N THR A 95 33.86 -13.86 -12.37
CA THR A 95 34.45 -13.92 -13.72
C THR A 95 33.74 -14.98 -14.56
N VAL A 96 34.05 -15.04 -15.85
CA VAL A 96 33.53 -16.08 -16.76
C VAL A 96 33.95 -17.49 -16.31
N GLU A 97 35.02 -17.59 -15.53
CA GLU A 97 35.55 -18.85 -15.00
C GLU A 97 34.82 -19.33 -13.73
N SER A 98 34.04 -18.47 -13.09
CA SER A 98 33.28 -18.82 -11.88
C SER A 98 32.26 -19.93 -12.17
N THR A 99 32.17 -20.90 -11.26
CA THR A 99 31.21 -21.99 -11.42
C THR A 99 29.77 -21.48 -11.27
N THR A 100 28.80 -22.18 -11.85
CA THR A 100 27.38 -21.80 -11.74
C THR A 100 26.89 -21.81 -10.30
N GLU A 101 27.51 -22.61 -9.43
CA GLU A 101 27.20 -22.67 -8.00
C GLU A 101 27.76 -21.46 -7.26
N GLU A 102 28.97 -21.02 -7.57
CA GLU A 102 29.54 -19.76 -7.04
C GLU A 102 28.70 -18.54 -7.45
N LEU A 103 28.27 -18.49 -8.71
CA LEU A 103 27.40 -17.41 -9.21
C LEU A 103 26.07 -17.39 -8.45
N ALA A 104 25.44 -18.56 -8.28
CA ALA A 104 24.19 -18.68 -7.53
C ALA A 104 24.35 -18.30 -6.05
N ALA A 105 25.46 -18.72 -5.42
CA ALA A 105 25.80 -18.36 -4.06
C ALA A 105 25.98 -16.84 -3.90
N SER A 106 26.73 -16.21 -4.81
CA SER A 106 26.94 -14.76 -4.79
C SER A 106 25.63 -13.99 -4.90
N VAL A 107 24.75 -14.41 -5.81
CA VAL A 107 23.43 -13.79 -6.03
C VAL A 107 22.56 -13.87 -4.76
N VAL A 108 22.47 -15.04 -4.13
CA VAL A 108 21.68 -15.21 -2.90
C VAL A 108 22.28 -14.43 -1.74
N CYS A 109 23.60 -14.54 -1.51
CA CYS A 109 24.26 -13.85 -0.40
C CYS A 109 24.08 -12.33 -0.48
N ARG A 110 24.24 -11.74 -1.67
CA ARG A 110 24.01 -10.29 -1.86
C ARG A 110 22.56 -9.89 -1.73
N SER A 111 21.64 -10.73 -2.20
CA SER A 111 20.21 -10.47 -2.03
C SER A 111 19.82 -10.47 -0.56
N LEU A 112 20.36 -11.38 0.24
CA LEU A 112 20.16 -11.43 1.69
C LEU A 112 20.80 -10.23 2.39
N GLN A 113 22.04 -9.87 2.04
CA GLN A 113 22.70 -8.66 2.55
C GLN A 113 21.86 -7.41 2.26
N ARG A 114 21.31 -7.30 1.05
CA ARG A 114 20.47 -6.17 0.67
C ARG A 114 19.15 -6.14 1.45
N LEU A 115 18.54 -7.30 1.70
CA LEU A 115 17.34 -7.40 2.54
C LEU A 115 17.60 -7.02 4.00
N GLU A 116 18.79 -7.33 4.51
CA GLU A 116 19.24 -6.96 5.85
C GLU A 116 19.52 -5.45 5.95
N GLU A 117 20.21 -4.86 4.96
CA GLU A 117 20.43 -3.41 4.85
C GLU A 117 19.12 -2.62 4.83
N ILE A 118 18.13 -3.13 4.11
CA ILE A 118 16.78 -2.56 4.02
C ILE A 118 15.99 -2.74 5.34
N GLY A 119 16.41 -3.65 6.21
CA GLY A 119 15.70 -4.00 7.45
C GLY A 119 14.44 -4.83 7.22
N CYS A 120 14.31 -5.52 6.08
CA CYS A 120 13.21 -6.46 5.80
C CYS A 120 13.42 -7.81 6.49
N ILE A 121 14.67 -8.20 6.74
CA ILE A 121 15.03 -9.42 7.46
C ILE A 121 16.02 -9.11 8.58
N SER A 122 16.10 -10.00 9.56
CA SER A 122 17.15 -10.04 10.58
C SER A 122 17.71 -11.46 10.60
N THR A 123 19.03 -11.60 10.66
CA THR A 123 19.64 -12.89 10.95
C THR A 123 19.72 -13.05 12.46
N ALA A 124 18.90 -13.93 13.03
CA ALA A 124 19.03 -14.26 14.45
C ALA A 124 20.21 -15.22 14.62
N CYS A 125 21.30 -14.77 15.23
CA CYS A 125 22.28 -15.69 15.82
C CYS A 125 21.64 -16.26 17.09
N GLY A 126 21.16 -17.51 17.03
CA GLY A 126 21.05 -18.27 18.27
C GLY A 126 22.44 -18.33 18.90
N GLU A 127 22.54 -18.16 20.22
CA GLU A 127 23.81 -18.24 20.98
C GLU A 127 24.56 -19.60 20.80
N LEU A 128 24.02 -20.52 20.01
CA LEU A 128 24.50 -21.86 19.71
C LEU A 128 24.91 -22.08 18.23
N ALA A 129 24.79 -21.07 17.36
CA ALA A 129 25.16 -21.21 15.95
C ALA A 129 26.69 -21.18 15.78
N LEU A 130 27.31 -22.36 15.69
CA LEU A 130 28.76 -22.53 15.54
C LEU A 130 29.24 -22.30 14.09
N PHE A 131 28.33 -22.31 13.10
CA PHE A 131 28.63 -22.15 11.68
C PHE A 131 27.67 -21.15 10.98
N GLU A 132 28.12 -20.52 9.89
CA GLU A 132 27.29 -19.56 9.13
C GLU A 132 26.05 -20.20 8.49
N GLU A 133 26.06 -21.52 8.27
CA GLU A 133 24.95 -22.28 7.69
C GLU A 133 23.76 -22.44 8.65
N ASP A 134 23.98 -22.26 9.96
CA ASP A 134 22.95 -22.35 11.00
C ASP A 134 22.23 -21.02 11.26
N LYS A 135 22.56 -19.96 10.50
CA LYS A 135 21.89 -18.66 10.61
C LYS A 135 20.44 -18.78 10.17
N ILE A 136 19.53 -18.49 11.09
CA ILE A 136 18.08 -18.47 10.83
C ILE A 136 17.70 -17.08 10.30
N LEU A 137 17.05 -17.07 9.15
CA LEU A 137 16.48 -15.88 8.53
C LEU A 137 15.12 -15.59 9.17
N VAL A 138 15.00 -14.44 9.83
CA VAL A 138 13.76 -14.01 10.49
C VAL A 138 13.20 -12.79 9.75
N PRO A 139 11.96 -12.83 9.24
CA PRO A 139 11.34 -11.67 8.63
C PRO A 139 11.07 -10.58 9.67
N SER A 140 11.36 -9.32 9.33
CA SER A 140 10.96 -8.19 10.15
C SER A 140 9.50 -7.83 9.92
N ILE A 141 8.95 -6.92 10.73
CA ILE A 141 7.60 -6.36 10.50
C ILE A 141 7.51 -5.69 9.12
N ILE A 142 8.57 -4.99 8.70
CA ILE A 142 8.63 -4.33 7.38
C ILE A 142 8.59 -5.36 6.26
N GLY A 143 9.40 -6.43 6.36
CA GLY A 143 9.40 -7.52 5.39
C GLY A 143 8.08 -8.30 5.35
N THR A 144 7.46 -8.49 6.51
CA THR A 144 6.13 -9.13 6.63
C THR A 144 5.05 -8.30 5.96
N LEU A 145 5.01 -6.98 6.20
CA LEU A 145 4.06 -6.07 5.57
C LEU A 145 4.28 -5.97 4.05
N ALA A 146 5.55 -5.93 3.60
CA ALA A 146 5.89 -5.97 2.18
C ALA A 146 5.31 -7.21 1.49
N SER A 147 5.51 -8.39 2.09
CA SER A 147 4.97 -9.66 1.58
C SER A 147 3.45 -9.69 1.61
N GLN A 148 2.83 -9.27 2.73
CA GLN A 148 1.37 -9.30 2.92
C GLN A 148 0.62 -8.42 1.91
N TYR A 149 1.15 -7.24 1.58
CA TYR A 149 0.51 -6.30 0.65
C TYR A 149 1.07 -6.38 -0.77
N TYR A 150 2.00 -7.31 -1.02
CA TYR A 150 2.65 -7.54 -2.31
C TYR A 150 3.43 -6.33 -2.83
N ILE A 151 4.01 -5.53 -1.93
CA ILE A 151 4.71 -4.27 -2.24
C ILE A 151 6.22 -4.49 -2.26
N CYS A 152 6.92 -3.73 -3.09
CA CYS A 152 8.36 -3.80 -3.21
C CYS A 152 9.04 -3.46 -1.87
N CYS A 153 10.07 -4.21 -1.49
CA CYS A 153 10.84 -3.98 -0.27
C CYS A 153 11.39 -2.54 -0.21
N GLN A 154 11.81 -2.00 -1.36
CA GLN A 154 12.30 -0.62 -1.50
C GLN A 154 11.24 0.42 -1.11
N THR A 155 9.97 0.22 -1.49
CA THR A 155 8.87 1.13 -1.12
C THR A 155 8.71 1.16 0.40
N MET A 156 8.77 0.00 1.04
CA MET A 156 8.66 -0.10 2.50
C MET A 156 9.85 0.52 3.23
N THR A 157 11.07 0.44 2.66
CA THR A 157 12.24 1.20 3.14
C THR A 157 11.97 2.70 3.06
N HIS A 158 11.54 3.19 1.89
CA HIS A 158 11.25 4.62 1.69
C HIS A 158 10.19 5.13 2.66
N PHE A 159 9.14 4.36 2.91
CA PHE A 159 8.12 4.71 3.91
C PHE A 159 8.71 4.75 5.32
N THR A 160 9.56 3.79 5.66
CA THR A 160 10.21 3.73 6.98
C THR A 160 11.14 4.91 7.19
N ASP A 161 12.01 5.22 6.23
CA ASP A 161 12.93 6.36 6.28
C ASP A 161 12.18 7.69 6.39
N ALA A 162 11.13 7.86 5.59
CA ALA A 162 10.29 9.06 5.59
C ALA A 162 9.58 9.27 6.95
N LEU A 163 9.21 8.20 7.64
CA LEU A 163 8.61 8.25 8.98
C LEU A 163 9.66 8.51 10.07
N CYS A 164 10.82 7.84 10.01
CA CYS A 164 11.89 7.93 11.01
C CYS A 164 12.56 9.31 11.05
N GLN A 165 12.82 9.91 9.88
CA GLN A 165 13.50 11.20 9.80
C GLN A 165 12.63 12.39 10.26
N ASN A 166 11.34 12.15 10.60
CA ASN A 166 10.37 13.18 10.99
C ASN A 166 10.18 14.29 9.93
N THR A 167 10.78 14.16 8.75
CA THR A 167 10.87 15.16 7.68
C THR A 167 9.48 15.57 7.18
N TYR A 168 8.51 14.67 7.31
CA TYR A 168 7.21 14.74 6.65
C TYR A 168 5.99 14.78 7.59
N CYS A 169 6.20 15.01 8.88
CA CYS A 169 5.12 14.97 9.86
C CYS A 169 4.25 16.22 9.79
N ASN A 170 2.92 16.03 9.89
CA ASN A 170 1.87 17.05 10.06
C ASN A 170 1.19 17.63 8.80
N SER A 171 1.31 17.05 7.60
CA SER A 171 0.48 17.49 6.45
C SER A 171 0.00 16.34 5.58
N ILE A 172 -1.26 16.43 5.16
CA ILE A 172 -1.89 15.48 4.22
C ILE A 172 -1.12 15.41 2.89
N PHE A 173 -0.62 16.54 2.39
CA PHE A 173 0.14 16.59 1.14
C PHE A 173 1.50 15.92 1.26
N LYS A 174 2.11 15.93 2.45
CA LYS A 174 3.38 15.23 2.69
C LYS A 174 3.18 13.72 2.68
N ILE A 175 2.09 13.22 3.26
CA ILE A 175 1.74 11.78 3.16
C ILE A 175 1.41 11.41 1.71
N LEU A 176 0.69 12.29 1.00
CA LEU A 176 0.41 12.10 -0.42
C LEU A 176 1.70 12.02 -1.25
N TRP A 177 2.69 12.86 -0.93
CA TRP A 177 4.01 12.82 -1.56
C TRP A 177 4.76 11.52 -1.26
N ILE A 178 4.74 11.04 0.00
CA ILE A 178 5.32 9.74 0.37
C ILE A 178 4.69 8.62 -0.44
N LEU A 179 3.35 8.55 -0.52
CA LEU A 179 2.64 7.56 -1.33
C LEU A 179 3.05 7.63 -2.81
N SER A 180 3.17 8.83 -3.36
CA SER A 180 3.52 9.05 -4.78
C SER A 180 4.94 8.58 -5.12
N ASN A 181 5.85 8.56 -4.14
CA ASN A 181 7.23 8.07 -4.30
C ASN A 181 7.37 6.55 -4.12
N ALA A 182 6.28 5.79 -4.05
CA ALA A 182 6.34 4.33 -4.05
C ALA A 182 6.95 3.81 -5.37
N LYS A 183 7.80 2.78 -5.29
CA LYS A 183 8.50 2.18 -6.43
C LYS A 183 7.54 1.63 -7.48
N GLU A 184 6.36 1.20 -7.07
CA GLU A 184 5.25 0.75 -7.93
C GLU A 184 4.85 1.81 -8.97
N PHE A 185 5.02 3.09 -8.66
CA PHE A 185 4.69 4.19 -9.55
C PHE A 185 5.85 4.62 -10.46
N SER A 186 7.00 3.94 -10.41
CA SER A 186 8.13 4.23 -11.31
C SER A 186 7.84 3.89 -12.78
N GLU A 187 6.83 3.04 -13.04
CA GLU A 187 6.39 2.66 -14.39
C GLU A 187 5.29 3.58 -14.95
N VAL A 188 4.85 4.61 -14.21
CA VAL A 188 3.88 5.58 -14.71
C VAL A 188 4.48 6.26 -15.96
N PRO A 189 3.79 6.21 -17.12
CA PRO A 189 4.38 6.61 -18.38
C PRO A 189 4.63 8.11 -18.42
N LEU A 190 5.78 8.49 -18.97
CA LEU A 190 6.11 9.86 -19.34
C LEU A 190 6.21 9.94 -20.86
N ARG A 191 5.19 10.53 -21.49
CA ARG A 191 5.13 10.68 -22.95
C ARG A 191 5.82 11.98 -23.38
N HIS A 192 6.12 12.09 -24.66
CA HIS A 192 6.73 13.29 -25.23
C HIS A 192 5.88 14.53 -24.92
N ASN A 193 6.53 15.61 -24.47
CA ASN A 193 5.94 16.90 -24.11
C ASN A 193 5.01 16.87 -22.86
N GLU A 194 4.98 15.77 -22.10
CA GLU A 194 4.22 15.72 -20.84
C GLU A 194 4.86 16.54 -19.70
N ASP A 195 6.12 16.93 -19.82
CA ASP A 195 6.76 17.90 -18.92
C ASP A 195 6.03 19.25 -18.92
N ILE A 196 5.62 19.73 -20.10
CA ILE A 196 4.85 20.98 -20.24
C ILE A 196 3.44 20.81 -19.63
N TYR A 197 2.78 19.68 -19.90
CA TYR A 197 1.44 19.40 -19.36
C TYR A 197 1.46 19.19 -17.85
N ASN A 198 2.52 18.56 -17.31
CA ASN A 198 2.73 18.42 -15.87
C ASN A 198 2.91 19.78 -15.21
N MET A 199 3.65 20.71 -15.83
CA MET A 199 3.78 22.08 -15.31
C MET A 199 2.48 22.86 -15.40
N HIS A 200 1.68 22.67 -16.45
CA HIS A 200 0.34 23.25 -16.53
C HIS A 200 -0.57 22.73 -15.40
N LEU A 201 -0.65 21.41 -15.22
CA LEU A 201 -1.43 20.79 -14.14
C LEU A 201 -0.90 21.20 -12.75
N SER A 202 0.41 21.37 -12.62
CA SER A 202 1.04 21.87 -11.40
C SER A 202 0.64 23.31 -11.06
N SER A 203 0.30 24.14 -12.04
CA SER A 203 -0.13 25.52 -11.79
C SER A 203 -1.53 25.60 -11.18
N THR A 204 -2.38 24.59 -11.45
CA THR A 204 -3.73 24.45 -10.90
C THR A 204 -3.78 23.59 -9.63
N ALA A 205 -2.73 22.81 -9.37
CA ALA A 205 -2.66 21.93 -8.21
C ALA A 205 -2.47 22.72 -6.90
N MET A 206 -3.03 22.20 -5.82
CA MET A 206 -2.91 22.79 -4.48
C MET A 206 -1.45 22.84 -4.01
N MET A 207 -0.67 21.82 -4.37
CA MET A 207 0.77 21.74 -4.13
C MET A 207 1.50 21.60 -5.47
N PRO A 208 2.20 22.65 -5.93
CA PRO A 208 2.96 22.60 -7.16
C PRO A 208 4.23 21.76 -7.02
N ILE A 209 4.72 21.26 -8.15
CA ILE A 209 6.02 20.58 -8.27
C ILE A 209 7.07 21.53 -8.86
N PRO A 210 8.36 21.37 -8.52
CA PRO A 210 9.42 22.14 -9.15
C PRO A 210 9.63 21.69 -10.61
N ALA A 211 10.07 22.62 -11.47
CA ALA A 211 10.27 22.34 -12.90
C ALA A 211 11.30 21.24 -13.18
N SER A 212 12.26 21.02 -12.27
CA SER A 212 13.23 19.91 -12.36
C SER A 212 12.58 18.53 -12.26
N GLU A 213 11.40 18.43 -11.66
CA GLU A 213 10.66 17.19 -11.43
C GLU A 213 9.56 16.96 -12.47
N ALA A 214 9.40 17.87 -13.45
CA ALA A 214 8.34 17.78 -14.46
C ALA A 214 8.42 16.48 -15.29
N SER A 215 9.62 15.91 -15.41
CA SER A 215 9.91 14.65 -16.11
C SER A 215 10.13 13.47 -15.15
N ASN A 216 9.60 13.53 -13.93
CA ASN A 216 9.68 12.43 -12.95
C ASN A 216 8.31 11.71 -12.85
N PRO A 217 8.27 10.36 -12.98
CA PRO A 217 7.02 9.60 -12.87
C PRO A 217 6.35 9.74 -11.48
N HIS A 218 7.14 9.89 -10.41
CA HIS A 218 6.61 10.09 -9.05
C HIS A 218 5.96 11.46 -8.88
N ALA A 219 6.54 12.50 -9.48
CA ALA A 219 5.95 13.85 -9.49
C ALA A 219 4.66 13.89 -10.31
N LYS A 220 4.62 13.21 -11.47
CA LYS A 220 3.39 13.02 -12.23
C LYS A 220 2.33 12.29 -11.41
N THR A 221 2.71 11.22 -10.71
CA THR A 221 1.80 10.48 -9.80
C THR A 221 1.22 11.40 -8.73
N PHE A 222 2.04 12.26 -8.13
CA PHE A 222 1.59 13.23 -7.14
C PHE A 222 0.56 14.20 -7.70
N LEU A 223 0.77 14.72 -8.91
CA LEU A 223 -0.21 15.58 -9.59
C LEU A 223 -1.50 14.83 -9.93
N LEU A 224 -1.42 13.58 -10.41
CA LEU A 224 -2.58 12.74 -10.70
C LEU A 224 -3.42 12.48 -9.44
N LEU A 225 -2.78 12.17 -8.32
CA LEU A 225 -3.51 11.97 -7.06
C LEU A 225 -4.17 13.27 -6.57
N GLN A 226 -3.52 14.43 -6.74
CA GLN A 226 -4.15 15.72 -6.46
C GLN A 226 -5.33 15.99 -7.39
N THR A 227 -5.20 15.66 -8.67
CA THR A 227 -6.29 15.75 -9.67
C THR A 227 -7.49 14.98 -9.18
N ARG A 228 -7.29 13.77 -8.64
CA ARG A 228 -8.37 12.95 -8.08
C ARG A 228 -8.95 13.51 -6.79
N LEU A 229 -8.14 14.09 -5.92
CA LEU A 229 -8.58 14.63 -4.63
C LEU A 229 -9.36 15.93 -4.76
N PHE A 230 -9.05 16.75 -5.76
CA PHE A 230 -9.61 18.09 -5.91
C PHE A 230 -10.45 18.26 -7.18
N ASP A 231 -10.68 17.17 -7.92
CA ASP A 231 -11.37 17.16 -9.22
C ASP A 231 -10.82 18.22 -10.18
N LEU A 232 -9.48 18.23 -10.34
CA LEU A 232 -8.81 19.15 -11.26
C LEU A 232 -9.02 18.71 -12.73
N ASP A 233 -9.01 19.67 -13.64
CA ASP A 233 -9.09 19.39 -15.07
C ASP A 233 -7.80 18.71 -15.57
N VAL A 234 -7.97 17.52 -16.15
CA VAL A 234 -6.86 16.81 -16.81
C VAL A 234 -6.52 17.46 -18.16
N PRO A 235 -5.23 17.64 -18.50
CA PRO A 235 -4.83 18.33 -19.72
C PRO A 235 -5.14 17.53 -20.99
N ILE A 236 -5.02 16.19 -20.93
CA ILE A 236 -5.26 15.28 -22.04
C ILE A 236 -5.93 13.99 -21.54
N PHE A 237 -6.62 13.27 -22.43
CA PHE A 237 -7.33 12.03 -22.10
C PHE A 237 -6.42 10.94 -21.52
N ASP A 238 -5.16 10.87 -21.96
CA ASP A 238 -4.20 9.85 -21.50
C ASP A 238 -3.97 9.89 -19.97
N TYR A 239 -4.10 11.07 -19.35
CA TYR A 239 -3.95 11.23 -17.90
C TYR A 239 -5.06 10.48 -17.13
N ASN A 240 -6.23 10.25 -17.73
CA ASN A 240 -7.27 9.42 -17.12
C ASN A 240 -6.86 7.95 -17.06
N ASN A 241 -6.19 7.45 -18.11
CA ASN A 241 -5.68 6.08 -18.14
C ASN A 241 -4.53 5.91 -17.14
N ASP A 242 -3.66 6.92 -17.04
CA ASP A 242 -2.56 6.92 -16.08
C ASP A 242 -3.10 6.99 -14.64
N LEU A 243 -4.07 7.88 -14.38
CA LEU A 243 -4.74 7.98 -13.08
C LEU A 243 -5.41 6.65 -12.70
N LYS A 244 -6.12 6.00 -13.63
CA LYS A 244 -6.71 4.69 -13.37
C LYS A 244 -5.66 3.66 -12.98
N SER A 245 -4.55 3.60 -13.71
CA SER A 245 -3.45 2.67 -13.41
C SER A 245 -2.84 2.93 -12.04
N VAL A 246 -2.71 4.20 -11.63
CA VAL A 246 -2.26 4.59 -10.29
C VAL A 246 -3.29 4.16 -9.23
N LEU A 247 -4.57 4.43 -9.44
CA LEU A 247 -5.65 4.11 -8.51
C LEU A 247 -5.87 2.60 -8.33
N ASP A 248 -5.59 1.79 -9.35
CA ASP A 248 -5.67 0.31 -9.23
C ASP A 248 -4.60 -0.24 -8.26
N GLN A 249 -3.43 0.41 -8.19
CA GLN A 249 -2.32 0.01 -7.31
C GLN A 249 -2.37 0.69 -5.92
N LEU A 250 -3.04 1.82 -5.81
CA LEU A 250 -3.05 2.64 -4.61
C LEU A 250 -3.59 1.95 -3.35
N PRO A 251 -4.66 1.12 -3.37
CA PRO A 251 -5.23 0.58 -2.14
C PRO A 251 -4.24 -0.24 -1.31
N ARG A 252 -3.47 -1.12 -1.96
CA ARG A 252 -2.45 -1.95 -1.29
C ARG A 252 -1.34 -1.08 -0.71
N ILE A 253 -0.85 -0.10 -1.47
CA ILE A 253 0.23 0.83 -1.06
C ILE A 253 -0.21 1.67 0.15
N CYS A 254 -1.41 2.24 0.10
CA CYS A 254 -1.98 3.00 1.21
C CYS A 254 -2.18 2.15 2.47
N GLN A 255 -2.71 0.93 2.32
CA GLN A 255 -2.91 0.03 3.46
C GLN A 255 -1.59 -0.36 4.14
N ALA A 256 -0.54 -0.65 3.35
CA ALA A 256 0.78 -0.93 3.90
C ALA A 256 1.37 0.28 4.64
N LEU A 257 1.20 1.49 4.11
CA LEU A 257 1.62 2.71 4.82
C LEU A 257 0.84 2.90 6.13
N ILE A 258 -0.47 2.69 6.13
CA ILE A 258 -1.31 2.81 7.34
C ILE A 258 -0.87 1.81 8.41
N ASP A 259 -0.69 0.54 8.04
CA ASP A 259 -0.27 -0.50 8.99
C ASP A 259 1.17 -0.25 9.48
N LEU A 260 2.08 0.25 8.63
CA LEU A 260 3.42 0.67 9.03
C LEU A 260 3.38 1.83 10.05
N ILE A 261 2.61 2.88 9.78
CA ILE A 261 2.41 4.02 10.69
C ILE A 261 1.84 3.54 12.03
N ALA A 262 0.92 2.56 12.01
CA ALA A 262 0.35 1.97 13.20
C ALA A 262 1.41 1.22 14.03
N CYS A 263 2.32 0.49 13.39
CA CYS A 263 3.46 -0.17 14.06
C CYS A 263 4.37 0.85 14.76
N TYR A 264 4.63 2.01 14.14
CA TYR A 264 5.41 3.11 14.74
C TYR A 264 4.61 3.96 15.76
N ARG A 265 3.32 3.66 15.98
CA ARG A 265 2.43 4.38 16.91
C ARG A 265 2.31 5.88 16.62
N ASN A 266 2.40 6.29 15.35
CA ASN A 266 2.26 7.70 14.95
C ASN A 266 0.80 8.04 14.58
N PHE A 267 -0.01 8.30 15.61
CA PHE A 267 -1.46 8.51 15.49
C PHE A 267 -1.87 9.80 14.77
N LYS A 268 -0.99 10.79 14.61
CA LYS A 268 -1.31 11.99 13.83
C LYS A 268 -1.31 11.69 12.34
N ASN A 269 -0.28 10.97 11.88
CA ASN A 269 -0.13 10.64 10.48
C ASN A 269 -1.13 9.56 10.02
N ILE A 270 -1.54 8.66 10.92
CA ILE A 270 -2.56 7.65 10.57
C ILE A 270 -3.89 8.29 10.17
N LYS A 271 -4.29 9.39 10.83
CA LYS A 271 -5.51 10.14 10.49
C LYS A 271 -5.45 10.65 9.05
N TYR A 272 -4.36 11.33 8.69
CA TYR A 272 -4.16 11.85 7.33
C TYR A 272 -4.11 10.73 6.28
N ALA A 273 -3.42 9.63 6.57
CA ALA A 273 -3.35 8.47 5.66
C ALA A 273 -4.72 7.82 5.44
N MET A 274 -5.55 7.71 6.49
CA MET A 274 -6.91 7.19 6.38
C MET A 274 -7.85 8.13 5.62
N MET A 275 -7.73 9.45 5.83
CA MET A 275 -8.48 10.44 5.03
C MET A 275 -8.14 10.31 3.55
N LEU A 276 -6.84 10.27 3.21
CA LEU A 276 -6.38 10.05 1.83
C LEU A 276 -6.92 8.75 1.26
N TYR A 277 -6.81 7.65 1.99
CA TYR A 277 -7.34 6.35 1.54
C TYR A 277 -8.83 6.43 1.23
N LYS A 278 -9.64 7.01 2.12
CA LYS A 278 -11.08 7.17 1.91
C LYS A 278 -11.39 7.99 0.66
N HIS A 279 -10.79 9.18 0.52
CA HIS A 279 -11.12 10.10 -0.57
C HIS A 279 -10.61 9.59 -1.93
N LEU A 280 -9.41 9.00 -1.98
CA LEU A 280 -8.84 8.45 -3.21
C LEU A 280 -9.57 7.19 -3.70
N THR A 281 -10.07 6.34 -2.79
CA THR A 281 -10.76 5.10 -3.17
C THR A 281 -12.26 5.28 -3.43
N VAL A 282 -12.95 6.05 -2.58
CA VAL A 282 -14.40 6.28 -2.69
C VAL A 282 -14.71 7.38 -3.71
N GLY A 283 -13.75 8.27 -3.99
CA GLY A 283 -13.86 9.22 -5.07
C GLY A 283 -14.60 10.50 -4.77
N GLY A 284 -14.55 10.96 -3.52
CA GLY A 284 -15.07 12.27 -3.14
C GLY A 284 -13.97 13.32 -3.12
N ASN A 285 -14.28 14.51 -3.64
CA ASN A 285 -13.43 15.69 -3.50
C ASN A 285 -13.14 15.95 -2.01
N LEU A 286 -11.90 16.34 -1.69
CA LEU A 286 -11.52 16.72 -0.33
C LEU A 286 -12.23 18.02 0.10
N LEU A 287 -12.58 18.89 -0.85
CA LEU A 287 -13.23 20.19 -0.64
C LEU A 287 -14.74 20.15 -0.84
N GLU A 288 -15.25 19.36 -1.81
CA GLU A 288 -16.69 19.11 -1.96
C GLU A 288 -17.17 18.04 -0.97
N GLN A 289 -17.08 18.37 0.31
CA GLN A 289 -18.15 17.94 1.19
C GLN A 289 -19.42 18.66 0.69
N ARG A 290 -20.43 17.94 0.19
CA ARG A 290 -21.79 18.50 0.13
C ARG A 290 -22.25 18.73 1.57
N CYS A 291 -21.87 19.89 2.11
CA CYS A 291 -22.22 20.39 3.43
C CYS A 291 -22.94 21.71 3.24
N SER A 292 -24.24 21.66 2.97
CA SER A 292 -25.13 22.75 3.37
C SER A 292 -25.34 22.62 4.88
N LEU A 293 -24.84 23.60 5.62
CA LEU A 293 -24.83 23.68 7.08
C LEU A 293 -25.97 24.60 7.57
N ASP A 294 -27.16 24.46 7.01
CA ASP A 294 -28.34 25.16 7.51
C ASP A 294 -28.87 24.38 8.74
N ASP A 295 -28.53 24.90 9.93
CA ASP A 295 -29.16 24.71 11.25
C ASP A 295 -29.78 23.33 11.58
N ALA A 296 -29.14 22.54 12.47
CA ALA A 296 -29.82 21.73 13.51
C ALA A 296 -28.87 20.83 14.33
N ALA A 297 -29.23 20.69 15.62
CA ALA A 297 -28.60 19.92 16.67
C ALA A 297 -28.99 18.43 16.64
N VAL A 298 -28.58 17.69 15.60
CA VAL A 298 -28.91 16.26 15.48
C VAL A 298 -27.71 15.45 15.03
N MET A 299 -27.32 14.42 15.80
CA MET A 299 -26.36 13.39 15.38
C MET A 299 -27.10 12.13 14.94
N THR A 300 -26.88 11.67 13.71
CA THR A 300 -27.40 10.39 13.21
C THR A 300 -26.34 9.28 13.27
N VAL A 301 -26.61 8.18 13.98
CA VAL A 301 -25.75 7.00 14.13
C VAL A 301 -26.43 5.79 13.50
N LYS A 302 -25.74 5.06 12.60
CA LYS A 302 -26.25 3.80 12.07
C LYS A 302 -25.98 2.67 13.07
N VAL A 303 -27.01 2.11 13.69
CA VAL A 303 -26.85 1.04 14.68
C VAL A 303 -27.40 -0.26 14.10
N VAL A 304 -26.55 -1.29 14.03
CA VAL A 304 -26.83 -2.53 13.29
C VAL A 304 -27.63 -3.54 14.13
N ASP A 305 -27.57 -3.47 15.47
CA ASP A 305 -28.52 -4.15 16.38
C ASP A 305 -28.36 -3.62 17.82
N ILE A 306 -29.45 -3.48 18.59
CA ILE A 306 -29.41 -3.14 20.03
C ILE A 306 -30.43 -3.99 20.79
N ARG A 307 -29.94 -4.82 21.72
CA ARG A 307 -30.79 -5.40 22.79
C ARG A 307 -30.65 -4.54 24.04
N LEU A 308 -31.65 -3.70 24.31
CA LEU A 308 -31.68 -2.82 25.49
C LEU A 308 -32.41 -3.51 26.65
N SER A 309 -31.81 -3.47 27.84
CA SER A 309 -32.46 -3.92 29.09
C SER A 309 -33.30 -2.83 29.77
N ARG A 310 -33.22 -1.57 29.33
CA ARG A 310 -34.10 -0.45 29.74
C ARG A 310 -34.32 0.54 28.59
N PRO A 311 -35.53 1.15 28.47
CA PRO A 311 -35.82 2.10 27.41
C PRO A 311 -35.19 3.47 27.67
N LEU A 312 -34.57 4.06 26.64
CA LEU A 312 -34.02 5.43 26.67
C LEU A 312 -35.15 6.44 26.39
N ARG A 313 -35.19 7.54 27.15
CA ARG A 313 -36.11 8.67 26.90
C ARG A 313 -35.51 9.63 25.88
N GLY A 314 -36.32 10.10 24.92
CA GLY A 314 -35.96 11.17 23.97
C GLY A 314 -35.72 10.73 22.52
N ILE A 315 -36.35 9.66 22.05
CA ILE A 315 -36.12 9.10 20.70
C ILE A 315 -37.07 9.73 19.68
N ALA A 316 -36.53 10.22 18.56
CA ALA A 316 -37.26 10.33 17.30
C ALA A 316 -36.69 9.28 16.33
N MET A 317 -37.49 8.25 16.03
CA MET A 317 -37.15 7.22 15.03
C MET A 317 -37.40 7.78 13.63
N SER A 318 -36.42 7.65 12.72
CA SER A 318 -36.66 7.77 11.28
C SER A 318 -36.49 6.39 10.65
N GLU A 319 -37.60 5.80 10.18
CA GLU A 319 -37.72 4.38 9.81
C GLU A 319 -37.02 3.94 8.52
N ARG A 320 -36.18 4.78 7.88
CA ARG A 320 -35.45 4.36 6.67
C ARG A 320 -33.96 4.15 6.96
N ASP A 321 -33.52 2.90 6.82
CA ASP A 321 -32.12 2.43 6.77
C ASP A 321 -31.31 2.29 8.08
N GLY A 322 -31.97 2.23 9.25
CA GLY A 322 -31.31 1.89 10.53
C GLY A 322 -30.42 3.00 11.10
N TRP A 323 -30.72 4.25 10.77
CA TRP A 323 -30.07 5.44 11.32
C TRP A 323 -30.89 6.00 12.50
N TYR A 324 -30.22 6.30 13.60
CA TYR A 324 -30.80 6.81 14.83
C TYR A 324 -30.31 8.23 15.08
N SER A 325 -31.22 9.19 15.12
CA SER A 325 -30.95 10.58 15.49
C SER A 325 -31.06 10.78 16.99
N TYR A 326 -30.02 11.31 17.63
CA TYR A 326 -30.01 11.67 19.05
C TYR A 326 -29.83 13.19 19.23
N ASP A 327 -30.64 13.76 20.12
CA ASP A 327 -30.44 15.11 20.65
C ASP A 327 -29.49 15.04 21.85
N VAL A 328 -28.37 15.74 21.76
CA VAL A 328 -27.24 15.63 22.70
C VAL A 328 -27.03 16.92 23.51
N THR A 329 -28.02 17.83 23.51
CA THR A 329 -27.92 19.08 24.27
C THR A 329 -27.81 18.81 25.77
N GLY A 330 -26.70 19.20 26.40
CA GLY A 330 -26.48 19.09 27.85
C GLY A 330 -25.90 17.76 28.34
N VAL A 331 -25.47 16.87 27.44
CA VAL A 331 -24.85 15.58 27.79
C VAL A 331 -23.32 15.72 27.81
N ASN A 332 -22.69 15.46 28.96
CA ASN A 332 -21.23 15.56 29.15
C ASN A 332 -20.48 14.26 28.83
N GLU A 333 -21.19 13.13 28.77
CA GLU A 333 -20.59 11.81 28.56
C GLU A 333 -21.53 10.92 27.75
N VAL A 334 -21.01 10.29 26.71
CA VAL A 334 -21.75 9.36 25.84
C VAL A 334 -21.04 8.01 25.86
N ASP A 335 -21.76 7.01 26.37
CA ASP A 335 -21.33 5.60 26.37
C ASP A 335 -21.85 4.90 25.11
N VAL A 336 -20.94 4.49 24.22
CA VAL A 336 -21.27 3.75 23.01
C VAL A 336 -20.77 2.31 23.14
N VAL A 337 -21.70 1.34 23.12
CA VAL A 337 -21.37 -0.10 23.10
C VAL A 337 -21.65 -0.63 21.70
N VAL A 338 -20.59 -1.08 21.01
CA VAL A 338 -20.67 -1.68 19.68
C VAL A 338 -20.48 -3.19 19.83
N CYS A 339 -21.53 -3.95 19.51
CA CYS A 339 -21.48 -5.40 19.44
C CYS A 339 -21.39 -5.83 17.98
N VAL A 340 -20.31 -6.52 17.61
CA VAL A 340 -20.16 -7.12 16.28
C VAL A 340 -20.25 -8.62 16.43
N SER A 341 -21.31 -9.20 15.87
CA SER A 341 -21.54 -10.65 15.85
C SER A 341 -21.20 -11.26 14.49
N ASN A 342 -20.82 -12.54 14.51
CA ASN A 342 -20.56 -13.35 13.31
C ASN A 342 -19.51 -12.77 12.34
N VAL A 343 -18.35 -12.35 12.86
CA VAL A 343 -17.22 -11.99 11.99
C VAL A 343 -16.57 -13.27 11.43
N SER A 344 -16.49 -13.40 10.11
CA SER A 344 -15.78 -14.49 9.41
C SER A 344 -14.29 -14.19 9.28
N THR A 345 -13.44 -15.22 9.29
CA THR A 345 -11.96 -15.12 9.33
C THR A 345 -11.31 -14.37 8.18
N ASN A 346 -12.00 -14.19 7.05
CA ASN A 346 -11.40 -13.64 5.83
C ASN A 346 -11.59 -12.14 5.64
N ASP A 347 -12.35 -11.46 6.51
CA ASP A 347 -12.65 -10.03 6.34
C ASP A 347 -11.93 -9.20 7.39
N ALA A 348 -10.95 -8.38 6.97
CA ALA A 348 -10.45 -7.30 7.80
C ALA A 348 -11.53 -6.20 7.89
N ARG A 349 -12.32 -6.23 8.97
CA ARG A 349 -13.35 -5.21 9.22
C ARG A 349 -12.80 -4.12 10.11
N TYR A 350 -13.01 -2.88 9.67
CA TYR A 350 -12.62 -1.67 10.40
C TYR A 350 -13.88 -1.05 11.00
N ILE A 351 -13.88 -0.87 12.32
CA ILE A 351 -14.92 -0.08 12.99
C ILE A 351 -14.37 1.33 13.15
N THR A 352 -14.99 2.27 12.45
CA THR A 352 -14.68 3.70 12.57
C THR A 352 -15.88 4.40 13.21
N LEU A 353 -15.65 5.03 14.35
CA LEU A 353 -16.62 5.93 14.96
C LEU A 353 -16.22 7.36 14.60
N GLY A 354 -17.11 8.09 13.97
CA GLY A 354 -16.92 9.49 13.59
C GLY A 354 -18.25 10.23 13.66
N GLY A 355 -18.20 11.51 13.99
CA GLY A 355 -19.37 12.39 13.84
C GLY A 355 -19.59 12.72 12.38
N GLN A 356 -20.83 13.04 11.97
CA GLN A 356 -21.09 13.53 10.61
C GLN A 356 -20.37 14.86 10.29
N ARG A 357 -19.88 15.59 11.31
CA ARG A 357 -19.24 16.92 11.19
C ARG A 357 -17.91 17.08 11.94
N SER A 358 -17.46 16.08 12.71
CA SER A 358 -16.11 16.08 13.28
C SER A 358 -15.28 15.03 12.55
N ASP A 359 -14.24 15.48 11.85
CA ASP A 359 -13.22 14.63 11.22
C ASP A 359 -12.35 13.89 12.28
N VAL A 360 -12.88 13.63 13.46
CA VAL A 360 -12.18 12.95 14.54
C VAL A 360 -12.59 11.49 14.49
N LEU A 361 -11.63 10.65 14.09
CA LEU A 361 -11.72 9.21 14.22
C LEU A 361 -11.61 8.86 15.71
N TYR A 362 -12.68 8.35 16.29
CA TYR A 362 -12.76 8.00 17.72
C TYR A 362 -12.36 6.53 18.00
N GLY A 363 -11.71 5.84 17.07
CA GLY A 363 -11.20 4.49 17.34
C GLY A 363 -10.91 3.66 16.11
N PHE A 364 -10.02 2.67 16.29
CA PHE A 364 -9.62 1.71 15.27
C PHE A 364 -9.51 0.32 15.89
N LYS A 365 -10.15 -0.68 15.30
CA LYS A 365 -9.87 -2.09 15.59
C LYS A 365 -9.98 -2.93 14.32
N LYS A 366 -8.85 -3.51 13.90
CA LYS A 366 -8.80 -4.57 12.89
C LYS A 366 -9.21 -5.87 13.58
N ILE A 367 -10.30 -6.47 13.12
CA ILE A 367 -10.73 -7.80 13.57
C ILE A 367 -10.18 -8.81 12.57
N THR A 368 -9.31 -9.71 13.06
CA THR A 368 -8.65 -10.74 12.24
C THR A 368 -9.07 -12.16 12.64
N THR A 369 -9.83 -12.30 13.73
CA THR A 369 -10.30 -13.59 14.24
C THR A 369 -11.81 -13.68 14.11
N SER A 370 -12.31 -14.90 13.94
CA SER A 370 -13.76 -15.13 13.92
C SER A 370 -14.33 -15.17 15.32
N GLY A 371 -15.42 -14.45 15.55
CA GLY A 371 -16.06 -14.42 16.86
C GLY A 371 -17.05 -13.28 17.01
N ASN A 372 -17.60 -13.21 18.22
CA ASN A 372 -18.43 -12.10 18.67
C ASN A 372 -17.56 -11.17 19.52
N TYR A 373 -17.58 -9.88 19.21
CA TYR A 373 -16.77 -8.89 19.90
C TYR A 373 -17.68 -7.79 20.45
N SER A 374 -17.49 -7.45 21.72
CA SER A 374 -18.12 -6.29 22.35
C SER A 374 -17.06 -5.23 22.63
N PHE A 375 -17.23 -4.06 22.04
CA PHE A 375 -16.38 -2.90 22.27
C PHE A 375 -17.19 -1.84 23.00
N ARG A 376 -16.65 -1.31 24.10
CA ARG A 376 -17.22 -0.15 24.76
C ARG A 376 -16.30 1.04 24.53
N TYR A 377 -16.88 2.12 24.07
CA TYR A 377 -16.23 3.40 23.86
C TYR A 377 -16.91 4.42 24.77
N VAL A 378 -16.13 5.07 25.63
CA VAL A 378 -16.62 6.21 26.41
C VAL A 378 -16.12 7.47 25.75
N ILE A 379 -17.05 8.36 25.39
CA ILE A 379 -16.76 9.65 24.78
C ILE A 379 -17.16 10.74 25.77
N GLN A 380 -16.18 11.40 26.37
CA GLN A 380 -16.43 12.59 27.20
C GLN A 380 -16.44 13.84 26.32
N LEU A 381 -17.55 14.58 26.34
CA LEU A 381 -17.77 15.81 25.57
C LEU A 381 -17.65 17.01 26.52
N ARG A 382 -16.55 17.75 26.44
CA ARG A 382 -16.44 19.08 27.06
C ARG A 382 -16.66 20.16 26.01
N PHE A 383 -17.73 20.94 26.18
CA PHE A 383 -18.02 22.11 25.35
C PHE A 383 -17.44 23.36 26.01
N ASN A 384 -16.24 23.77 25.61
CA ASN A 384 -15.77 25.13 25.88
C ASN A 384 -16.02 25.97 24.63
N TYR A 385 -16.52 27.20 24.80
CA TYR A 385 -16.70 28.13 23.69
C TYR A 385 -15.38 28.26 22.91
N ALA A 386 -15.37 27.71 21.70
CA ALA A 386 -14.29 27.62 20.70
C ALA A 386 -13.35 26.38 20.67
N GLN A 387 -13.39 25.43 21.61
CA GLN A 387 -12.66 24.14 21.46
C GLN A 387 -13.39 22.97 22.14
N SER A 388 -13.50 21.85 21.42
CA SER A 388 -14.02 20.58 21.94
C SER A 388 -12.86 19.64 22.29
N GLU A 389 -12.63 19.41 23.58
CA GLU A 389 -11.72 18.35 24.03
C GLU A 389 -12.51 17.04 24.11
N THR A 390 -12.02 15.98 23.44
CA THR A 390 -12.65 14.66 23.50
C THR A 390 -11.68 13.63 24.04
N TRP A 391 -12.11 12.91 25.08
CA TRP A 391 -11.35 11.82 25.67
C TRP A 391 -11.98 10.50 25.27
N LEU A 392 -11.16 9.59 24.74
CA LEU A 392 -11.58 8.25 24.37
C LEU A 392 -11.03 7.24 25.35
N PHE A 393 -11.90 6.44 25.95
CA PHE A 393 -11.52 5.26 26.72
C PHE A 393 -12.00 4.02 26.00
N THR A 394 -11.08 3.08 25.75
CA THR A 394 -11.38 1.81 25.10
C THR A 394 -11.18 0.65 26.07
N TRP A 395 -12.19 -0.21 26.15
CA TRP A 395 -12.14 -1.45 26.93
C TRP A 395 -12.53 -2.60 26.00
N ALA A 396 -11.70 -3.63 25.97
CA ALA A 396 -11.98 -4.87 25.25
C ALA A 396 -12.14 -6.00 26.27
N ARG A 397 -13.20 -6.80 26.10
CA ARG A 397 -13.39 -8.05 26.83
C ARG A 397 -13.21 -9.21 25.86
N SER A 398 -12.28 -10.11 26.17
CA SER A 398 -12.30 -11.47 25.64
C SER A 398 -12.81 -12.38 26.74
N ASP A 399 -13.52 -13.46 26.41
CA ASP A 399 -14.32 -14.23 27.38
C ASP A 399 -13.55 -14.88 28.54
N GLN A 400 -12.23 -14.70 28.69
CA GLN A 400 -11.45 -15.18 29.84
C GLN A 400 -10.31 -14.25 30.30
N GLY A 401 -10.58 -12.98 30.62
CA GLY A 401 -9.59 -12.16 31.32
C GLY A 401 -10.02 -10.71 31.57
N ASP A 402 -9.50 -10.15 32.66
CA ASP A 402 -9.83 -8.82 33.20
C ASP A 402 -9.65 -7.65 32.22
N PHE A 403 -10.35 -6.55 32.51
CA PHE A 403 -10.28 -5.29 31.77
C PHE A 403 -8.85 -4.70 31.80
N ASN A 404 -8.17 -4.71 30.67
CA ASN A 404 -6.95 -3.93 30.50
C ASN A 404 -7.30 -2.53 29.97
N LEU A 405 -6.93 -1.51 30.77
CA LEU A 405 -7.13 -0.10 30.44
C LEU A 405 -6.14 0.31 29.35
N MET A 406 -6.62 0.44 28.12
CA MET A 406 -5.80 0.89 27.00
C MET A 406 -6.00 2.40 26.80
N HIS A 407 -5.17 3.14 27.53
CA HIS A 407 -4.75 4.53 27.37
C HIS A 407 -5.76 5.65 27.11
N VAL A 408 -5.47 6.76 27.78
CA VAL A 408 -6.06 8.09 27.62
C VAL A 408 -5.46 8.77 26.39
N VAL A 409 -6.30 9.19 25.44
CA VAL A 409 -5.88 10.10 24.36
C VAL A 409 -6.42 11.49 24.67
N HIS A 410 -5.53 12.44 24.91
CA HIS A 410 -5.85 13.86 24.89
C HIS A 410 -5.81 14.30 23.41
N VAL A 411 -6.93 14.76 22.87
CA VAL A 411 -7.04 15.30 21.50
C VAL A 411 -7.01 16.81 21.55
#